data_AF-D7ND67-F1
#
_entry.id   AF-D7ND67-F1
#
_cell.length_a   1.000
_cell.length_b   1.000
_cell.length_c   1.000
_cell.angle_alpha   90.00
_cell.angle_beta   90.00
_cell.angle_gamma   90.00
#
_symmetry.space_group_name_H-M   'P 1'
#
loop_
_entity.id
_entity.type
_entity.pdbx_description
1 polymer ?
#
loop_
_entity_poly.entity_id
_entity_poly.type
_entity_poly.pdbx_seq_one_letter_code
_entity_poly.pdbx_strand_id
1 'polypeptide(L)'
;MKIRYFFLTLLLILTAIQGMAQRNGVVLDMETRQPLAGVKVYTNTNKMYMTDRQGHYTITDRASRSVTFSHNSYVNRTLNLTNIKDTVLLLPKAITINTVVITAKAPSIMSSNPVNASTVISKDPLLKPASPSGMNFLWFLEKRSKLSGKVMKKAHEAVEKYTPDPNPTTENNGKSKTLP
;
A
#
# COMPACT_ATOMS: atom_id res chain seq x y z
N MET A 1 16.90 -21.02 69.45
CA MET A 1 17.06 -20.62 68.03
C MET A 1 15.97 -21.17 67.10
N LYS A 2 15.55 -22.44 67.22
CA LYS A 2 14.57 -23.09 66.32
C LYS A 2 13.19 -22.39 66.22
N ILE A 3 12.67 -21.83 67.32
CA ILE A 3 11.37 -21.14 67.32
C ILE A 3 11.39 -19.85 66.47
N ARG A 4 12.50 -19.11 66.47
CA ARG A 4 12.65 -17.87 65.68
C ARG A 4 12.70 -18.17 64.19
N TYR A 5 13.36 -19.26 63.79
CA TYR A 5 13.37 -19.72 62.41
C TYR A 5 12.00 -20.25 61.97
N PHE A 6 11.23 -20.89 62.85
CA PHE A 6 9.87 -21.33 62.56
C PHE A 6 8.93 -20.15 62.23
N PHE A 7 8.99 -19.06 63.01
CA PHE A 7 8.22 -17.85 62.71
C PHE A 7 8.67 -17.17 61.41
N LEU A 8 9.97 -17.16 61.11
CA LEU A 8 10.51 -16.66 59.84
C LEU A 8 10.03 -17.48 58.63
N THR A 9 10.02 -18.81 58.75
CA THR A 9 9.51 -19.69 57.68
C THR A 9 8.00 -19.54 57.50
N LEU A 10 7.24 -19.37 58.59
CA LEU A 10 5.79 -19.18 58.53
C LEU A 10 5.45 -17.83 57.86
N LEU A 11 6.16 -16.76 58.19
CA LEU A 11 5.98 -15.44 57.58
C LEU A 11 6.30 -15.47 56.07
N LEU A 12 7.35 -16.20 55.66
CA LEU A 12 7.70 -16.37 54.25
C LEU A 12 6.58 -17.07 53.46
N ILE A 13 5.99 -18.13 54.03
CA ILE A 13 4.89 -18.88 53.39
C ILE A 13 3.65 -18.00 53.20
N LEU A 14 3.30 -17.15 54.17
CA LEU A 14 2.12 -16.26 54.06
C LEU A 14 2.24 -15.25 52.90
N THR A 15 3.45 -14.77 52.61
CA THR A 15 3.68 -13.84 51.50
C THR A 15 3.58 -14.50 50.13
N ALA A 16 3.93 -15.79 50.01
CA ALA A 16 3.90 -16.54 48.75
C ALA A 16 2.47 -16.76 48.20
N ILE A 17 1.46 -16.81 49.07
CA ILE A 17 0.06 -17.08 48.70
C ILE A 17 -0.55 -15.93 47.85
N GLN A 18 0.02 -14.72 47.93
CA GLN A 18 -0.47 -13.55 47.19
C GLN A 18 -0.23 -13.66 45.67
N GLY A 19 0.79 -14.41 45.24
CA GLY A 19 1.14 -14.57 43.82
C GLY A 19 0.21 -15.49 43.02
N MET A 20 -0.50 -16.41 43.67
CA MET A 20 -1.28 -17.47 43.00
C MET A 20 -2.57 -17.01 42.33
N ALA A 21 -2.92 -15.74 42.40
CA ALA A 21 -4.18 -15.23 41.86
C ALA A 21 -4.05 -14.28 40.70
N GLN A 22 -2.82 -14.11 40.22
CA GLN A 22 -2.57 -13.41 38.98
C GLN A 22 -2.94 -14.35 37.84
N ARG A 23 -3.83 -13.90 36.96
CA ARG A 23 -4.17 -14.63 35.74
C ARG A 23 -3.33 -14.07 34.61
N ASN A 24 -2.50 -14.93 34.04
CA ASN A 24 -1.58 -14.58 32.98
C ASN A 24 -2.04 -15.24 31.68
N GLY A 25 -1.74 -14.58 30.56
CA GLY A 25 -2.00 -15.15 29.25
C GLY A 25 -1.27 -14.36 28.17
N VAL A 26 -1.50 -14.78 26.93
CA VAL A 26 -0.96 -14.13 25.74
C VAL A 26 -2.10 -13.80 24.76
N VAL A 27 -2.03 -12.62 24.16
CA VAL A 27 -2.93 -12.19 23.09
C VAL A 27 -2.20 -12.30 21.77
N LEU A 28 -2.79 -13.02 20.82
CA LEU A 28 -2.24 -13.24 19.49
C LEU A 28 -3.24 -12.80 18.42
N ASP A 29 -2.72 -12.46 17.25
CA ASP A 29 -3.48 -12.33 16.02
C ASP A 29 -4.03 -13.69 15.59
N MET A 30 -5.30 -13.74 15.21
CA MET A 30 -5.91 -14.98 14.73
C MET A 30 -5.34 -15.43 13.37
N GLU A 31 -5.01 -14.50 12.49
CA GLU A 31 -4.54 -14.79 11.12
C GLU A 31 -3.05 -15.13 11.11
N THR A 32 -2.23 -14.23 11.66
CA THR A 32 -0.77 -14.34 11.59
C THR A 32 -0.16 -15.10 12.77
N ARG A 33 -0.94 -15.36 13.82
CA ARG A 33 -0.48 -15.91 15.11
C ARG A 33 0.63 -15.11 15.79
N GLN A 34 0.81 -13.84 15.39
CA GLN A 34 1.79 -12.95 15.99
C GLN A 34 1.28 -12.38 17.32
N PRO A 35 2.16 -12.17 18.31
CA PRO A 35 1.78 -11.53 19.56
C PRO A 35 1.36 -10.08 19.38
N LEU A 36 0.30 -9.68 20.08
CA LEU A 36 -0.28 -8.35 19.97
C LEU A 36 0.05 -7.47 21.18
N ALA A 37 0.84 -6.44 20.92
CA ALA A 37 1.19 -5.41 21.89
C ALA A 37 0.12 -4.32 21.99
N GLY A 38 -0.01 -3.69 23.17
CA GLY A 38 -0.88 -2.52 23.34
C GLY A 38 -2.38 -2.81 23.32
N VAL A 39 -2.79 -4.07 23.46
CA VAL A 39 -4.20 -4.45 23.60
C VAL A 39 -4.67 -4.05 24.99
N LYS A 40 -5.79 -3.33 25.05
CA LYS A 40 -6.41 -2.91 26.31
C LYS A 40 -7.31 -4.02 26.82
N VAL A 41 -7.09 -4.40 28.08
CA VAL A 41 -7.79 -5.49 28.76
C VAL A 41 -8.64 -4.87 29.87
N TYR A 42 -9.93 -4.74 29.61
CA TYR A 42 -10.89 -4.17 30.55
C TYR A 42 -11.54 -5.28 31.38
N THR A 43 -11.50 -5.17 32.69
CA THR A 43 -12.26 -6.05 33.58
C THR A 43 -13.66 -5.48 33.81
N ASN A 44 -14.60 -6.35 34.17
CA ASN A 44 -15.95 -5.94 34.60
C ASN A 44 -15.94 -4.99 35.81
N THR A 45 -14.87 -5.00 36.61
CA THR A 45 -14.63 -4.09 37.75
C THR A 45 -14.06 -2.72 37.33
N ASN A 46 -14.08 -2.40 36.03
CA ASN A 46 -13.59 -1.15 35.46
C ASN A 46 -12.08 -0.90 35.66
N LYS A 47 -11.29 -1.96 35.83
CA LYS A 47 -9.82 -1.88 35.79
C LYS A 47 -9.34 -2.13 34.37
N MET A 48 -8.24 -1.47 34.02
CA MET A 48 -7.63 -1.58 32.70
C MET A 48 -6.19 -2.06 32.84
N TYR A 49 -5.85 -3.09 32.07
CA TYR A 49 -4.51 -3.60 31.89
C TYR A 49 -4.13 -3.49 30.42
N MET A 50 -2.84 -3.59 30.10
CA MET A 50 -2.35 -3.50 28.73
C MET A 50 -1.39 -4.64 28.44
N THR A 51 -1.39 -5.14 27.20
CA THR A 51 -0.44 -6.18 26.80
C THR A 51 0.95 -5.63 26.49
N ASP A 52 1.98 -6.40 26.86
CA ASP A 52 3.39 -6.12 26.58
C ASP A 52 3.74 -6.34 25.10
N ARG A 53 4.98 -6.05 24.70
CA ARG A 53 5.48 -6.24 23.33
C ARG A 53 5.34 -7.69 22.82
N GLN A 54 5.41 -8.66 23.74
CA GLN A 54 5.24 -10.09 23.48
C GLN A 54 3.77 -10.54 23.59
N GLY A 55 2.83 -9.62 23.75
CA GLY A 55 1.40 -9.91 23.86
C GLY A 55 0.98 -10.46 25.22
N HIS A 56 1.87 -10.50 26.20
CA HIS A 56 1.55 -10.97 27.55
C HIS A 56 0.70 -9.97 28.30
N TYR A 57 -0.24 -10.50 29.10
CA TYR A 57 -1.02 -9.70 30.05
C TYR A 57 -1.12 -10.42 31.39
N THR A 58 -1.22 -9.64 32.46
CA THR A 58 -1.42 -10.11 33.83
C THR A 58 -2.59 -9.39 34.45
N ILE A 59 -3.60 -10.14 34.88
CA ILE A 59 -4.76 -9.64 35.59
C ILE A 59 -4.60 -9.97 37.07
N THR A 60 -4.42 -8.95 37.89
CA THR A 60 -4.30 -9.09 39.36
C THR A 60 -5.67 -9.11 40.05
N ASP A 61 -6.74 -8.76 39.33
CA ASP A 61 -8.07 -8.59 39.92
C ASP A 61 -8.85 -9.90 40.08
N ARG A 62 -8.89 -10.41 41.32
CA ARG A 62 -9.62 -11.63 41.71
C ARG A 62 -11.13 -11.56 41.53
N ALA A 63 -11.72 -10.36 41.67
CA ALA A 63 -13.17 -10.18 41.64
C ALA A 63 -13.76 -10.16 40.22
N SER A 64 -12.89 -10.04 39.20
CA SER A 64 -13.32 -10.02 37.80
C SER A 64 -13.89 -11.37 37.36
N ARG A 65 -15.05 -11.33 36.69
CA ARG A 65 -15.73 -12.50 36.08
C ARG A 65 -15.62 -12.54 34.57
N SER A 66 -15.61 -11.37 33.93
CA SER A 66 -15.41 -11.21 32.49
C SER A 66 -14.37 -10.14 32.20
N VAL A 67 -13.75 -10.29 31.03
CA VAL A 67 -12.70 -9.42 30.50
C VAL A 67 -12.99 -9.11 29.05
N THR A 68 -12.82 -7.84 28.67
CA THR A 68 -12.96 -7.36 27.31
C THR A 68 -11.61 -6.92 26.78
N PHE A 69 -11.17 -7.56 25.71
CA PHE A 69 -9.97 -7.21 24.96
C PHE A 69 -10.36 -6.22 23.86
N SER A 70 -9.69 -5.07 23.80
CA SER A 70 -9.96 -4.01 22.84
C SER A 70 -8.69 -3.45 22.23
N HIS A 71 -8.71 -3.27 20.91
CA HIS A 71 -7.64 -2.66 20.14
C HIS A 71 -8.23 -1.98 18.91
N ASN A 72 -7.60 -0.93 18.39
CA ASN A 72 -8.14 -0.14 17.28
C ASN A 72 -8.27 -0.95 15.98
N SER A 73 -7.28 -1.80 15.70
CA SER A 73 -7.19 -2.62 14.48
C SER A 73 -7.84 -4.00 14.58
N TYR A 74 -8.36 -4.39 15.75
CA TYR A 74 -8.96 -5.72 15.98
C TYR A 74 -10.41 -5.60 16.46
N VAL A 75 -11.18 -6.66 16.26
CA VAL A 75 -12.53 -6.77 16.80
C VAL A 75 -12.46 -6.99 18.31
N ASN A 76 -13.23 -6.20 19.07
CA ASN A 76 -13.32 -6.35 20.51
C ASN A 76 -13.85 -7.74 20.88
N ARG A 77 -13.23 -8.39 21.86
CA ARG A 77 -13.60 -9.74 22.28
C ARG A 77 -13.82 -9.77 23.79
N THR A 78 -15.00 -10.20 24.21
CA THR A 78 -15.33 -10.39 25.62
C THR A 78 -15.31 -11.86 25.97
N LEU A 79 -14.56 -12.22 27.02
CA LEU A 79 -14.41 -13.58 27.50
C LEU A 79 -14.74 -13.67 28.99
N ASN A 80 -15.36 -14.78 29.39
CA ASN A 80 -15.52 -15.13 30.80
C ASN A 80 -14.24 -15.77 31.32
N LEU A 81 -13.74 -15.33 32.48
CA LEU A 81 -12.50 -15.85 33.03
C LEU A 81 -12.57 -17.32 33.45
N THR A 82 -13.77 -17.89 33.61
CA THR A 82 -13.95 -19.33 33.88
C THR A 82 -13.59 -20.21 32.68
N ASN A 83 -13.72 -19.68 31.46
CA ASN A 83 -13.51 -20.44 30.22
C ASN A 83 -12.32 -19.90 29.40
N ILE A 84 -11.60 -18.90 29.93
CA ILE A 84 -10.47 -18.31 29.22
C ILE A 84 -9.33 -19.34 29.14
N LYS A 85 -8.79 -19.52 27.93
CA LYS A 85 -7.54 -20.26 27.72
C LYS A 85 -6.36 -19.32 27.91
N ASP A 86 -5.18 -19.88 28.12
CA ASP A 86 -3.93 -19.10 28.25
C ASP A 86 -3.67 -18.23 27.01
N THR A 87 -4.15 -18.65 25.84
CA THR A 87 -4.03 -17.92 24.57
C THR A 87 -5.38 -17.33 24.14
N VAL A 88 -5.40 -16.01 23.94
CA VAL A 88 -6.54 -15.27 23.41
C VAL A 88 -6.24 -14.84 21.99
N LEU A 89 -7.11 -15.22 21.05
CA LEU A 89 -6.99 -14.83 19.64
C LEU A 89 -7.91 -13.64 19.35
N LEU A 90 -7.38 -12.61 18.70
CA LEU A 90 -8.16 -11.47 18.22
C LEU A 90 -8.27 -11.50 16.70
N LEU A 91 -9.47 -11.20 16.21
CA LEU A 91 -9.77 -11.12 14.78
C LEU A 91 -9.41 -9.72 14.26
N PRO A 92 -8.60 -9.59 13.19
CA PRO A 92 -8.37 -8.31 12.55
C PRO A 92 -9.67 -7.66 12.08
N LYS A 93 -9.79 -6.34 12.29
CA LYS A 93 -10.93 -5.57 11.80
C LYS A 93 -10.71 -5.26 10.33
N ALA A 94 -11.42 -5.94 9.43
CA ALA A 94 -11.45 -5.55 8.02
C ALA A 94 -12.13 -4.18 7.89
N ILE A 95 -11.36 -3.14 7.56
CA ILE A 95 -11.89 -1.80 7.34
C ILE A 95 -12.33 -1.71 5.87
N THR A 96 -13.64 -1.78 5.63
CA THR A 96 -14.21 -1.41 4.34
C THR A 96 -14.22 0.12 4.24
N ILE A 97 -13.23 0.68 3.53
CA ILE A 97 -13.20 2.12 3.24
C ILE A 97 -14.31 2.41 2.23
N ASN A 98 -15.26 3.28 2.58
CA ASN A 98 -16.28 3.75 1.64
C ASN A 98 -15.65 4.79 0.71
N THR A 99 -15.27 4.36 -0.50
CA THR A 99 -14.71 5.25 -1.51
C THR A 99 -15.82 6.14 -2.07
N VAL A 100 -15.74 7.44 -1.83
CA VAL A 100 -16.61 8.42 -2.49
C VAL A 100 -16.11 8.62 -3.92
N VAL A 101 -16.80 8.02 -4.90
CA VAL A 101 -16.56 8.32 -6.31
C VAL A 101 -17.17 9.69 -6.61
N ILE A 102 -16.33 10.72 -6.70
CA ILE A 102 -16.78 12.04 -7.14
C ILE A 102 -16.96 11.96 -8.66
N THR A 103 -18.17 11.61 -9.09
CA THR A 103 -18.54 11.69 -10.51
C THR A 103 -18.72 13.16 -10.87
N ALA A 104 -17.62 13.82 -11.24
CA ALA A 104 -17.70 15.16 -11.80
C ALA A 104 -18.42 15.09 -13.15
N LYS A 105 -19.51 15.83 -13.29
CA LYS A 105 -20.19 16.00 -14.59
C LYS A 105 -19.23 16.72 -15.53
N ALA A 106 -18.97 16.15 -16.71
CA ALA A 106 -18.16 16.79 -17.73
C ALA A 106 -18.69 18.21 -18.00
N PRO A 107 -17.83 19.24 -18.11
CA PRO A 107 -18.28 20.59 -18.37
C PRO A 107 -19.08 20.60 -19.68
N SER A 108 -20.35 20.99 -19.58
CA SER A 108 -21.21 21.18 -20.74
C SER A 108 -20.68 22.38 -21.50
N ILE A 109 -19.87 22.13 -22.54
CA ILE A 109 -19.47 23.17 -23.48
C ILE A 109 -20.76 23.59 -24.18
N MET A 110 -21.35 24.71 -23.77
CA MET A 110 -22.48 25.30 -24.49
C MET A 110 -21.99 25.58 -25.90
N SER A 111 -22.42 24.75 -26.85
CA SER A 111 -22.25 24.95 -28.28
C SER A 111 -23.17 26.09 -28.72
N SER A 112 -22.87 27.32 -28.30
CA SER A 112 -23.37 28.51 -28.97
C SER A 112 -22.25 29.04 -29.86
N ASN A 113 -22.39 28.72 -31.15
CA ASN A 113 -21.64 29.17 -32.32
C ASN A 113 -20.45 28.29 -32.73
N PRO A 114 -20.40 27.82 -33.98
CA PRO A 114 -19.20 27.19 -34.53
C PRO A 114 -18.11 28.26 -34.58
N VAL A 115 -17.17 28.20 -33.64
CA VAL A 115 -15.99 29.05 -33.70
C VAL A 115 -15.14 28.54 -34.86
N ASN A 116 -15.06 29.35 -35.91
CA ASN A 116 -14.28 29.07 -37.11
C ASN A 116 -12.83 28.80 -36.68
N ALA A 117 -12.30 27.60 -36.94
CA ALA A 117 -11.01 27.15 -36.41
C ALA A 117 -9.84 28.11 -36.75
N SER A 118 -9.97 28.89 -37.82
CA SER A 118 -9.01 29.92 -38.23
C SER A 118 -8.86 31.08 -37.25
N THR A 119 -9.87 31.40 -36.42
CA THR A 119 -9.81 32.49 -35.44
C THR A 119 -9.25 32.06 -34.08
N VAL A 120 -9.30 30.77 -33.76
CA VAL A 120 -8.69 30.20 -32.53
C VAL A 120 -7.23 29.86 -32.76
N ILE A 121 -6.90 29.28 -33.91
CA ILE A 121 -5.52 29.00 -34.33
C ILE A 121 -4.67 30.30 -34.38
N SER A 122 -5.28 31.43 -34.73
CA SER A 122 -4.61 32.73 -34.74
C SER A 122 -4.53 33.41 -33.37
N LYS A 123 -5.12 32.85 -32.31
CA LYS A 123 -5.01 33.36 -30.94
C LYS A 123 -4.20 32.45 -30.02
N ASP A 124 -3.68 31.35 -30.54
CA ASP A 124 -2.74 30.49 -29.82
C ASP A 124 -1.35 31.13 -29.78
N PRO A 125 -0.83 31.53 -28.60
CA PRO A 125 0.53 32.08 -28.49
C PRO A 125 1.61 31.02 -28.79
N LEU A 126 1.23 29.75 -28.96
CA LEU A 126 2.11 28.65 -29.40
C LEU A 126 2.16 28.48 -30.93
N LEU A 127 1.25 29.12 -31.69
CA LEU A 127 1.21 29.05 -33.16
C LEU A 127 1.55 30.37 -33.85
N LYS A 128 1.74 31.44 -33.08
CA LYS A 128 2.38 32.68 -33.54
C LYS A 128 3.72 32.82 -32.84
N PRO A 129 4.87 32.64 -33.53
CA PRO A 129 6.08 33.23 -33.00
C PRO A 129 5.84 34.74 -32.98
N ALA A 130 5.70 35.32 -31.79
CA ALA A 130 5.83 36.75 -31.60
C ALA A 130 7.19 37.11 -32.19
N SER A 131 7.19 37.72 -33.38
CA SER A 131 8.41 38.02 -34.13
C SER A 131 9.37 38.81 -33.25
N PRO A 132 10.45 38.21 -32.72
CA PRO A 132 11.50 38.98 -32.12
C PRO A 132 12.46 39.32 -33.25
N SER A 133 12.86 40.57 -33.32
CA SER A 133 13.91 41.06 -34.21
C SER A 133 15.21 40.27 -33.96
N GLY A 134 15.42 39.16 -34.68
CA GLY A 134 16.56 38.28 -34.46
C GLY A 134 16.39 36.93 -35.14
N MET A 135 17.43 36.47 -35.82
CA MET A 135 17.43 35.27 -36.67
C MET A 135 16.91 34.03 -35.94
N ASN A 136 15.80 33.46 -36.41
CA ASN A 136 15.20 32.23 -35.85
C ASN A 136 15.87 30.96 -36.41
N PHE A 137 16.24 30.02 -35.53
CA PHE A 137 16.84 28.72 -35.86
C PHE A 137 16.07 27.91 -36.92
N LEU A 138 14.74 28.06 -36.97
CA LEU A 138 13.88 27.38 -37.95
C LEU A 138 14.12 27.85 -39.39
N TRP A 139 14.47 29.13 -39.60
CA TRP A 139 14.86 29.65 -40.91
C TRP A 139 16.18 29.02 -41.39
N PHE A 140 17.09 28.71 -40.46
CA PHE A 140 18.35 28.04 -40.77
C PHE A 140 18.15 26.58 -41.18
N LEU A 141 17.20 25.87 -40.56
CA LEU A 141 16.82 24.52 -40.95
C LEU A 141 16.09 24.48 -42.31
N GLU A 142 15.17 25.42 -42.56
CA GLU A 142 14.42 25.49 -43.81
C GLU A 142 15.32 25.84 -45.02
N LYS A 143 16.33 26.70 -44.82
CA LYS A 143 17.33 26.95 -45.87
C LYS A 143 18.19 25.73 -46.20
N ARG A 144 18.41 24.82 -45.24
CA ARG A 144 19.21 23.60 -45.46
C ARG A 144 18.43 22.47 -46.11
N SER A 145 17.10 22.46 -46.03
CA SER A 145 16.26 21.39 -46.61
C SER A 145 16.04 21.51 -48.12
N LYS A 146 16.38 22.65 -48.74
CA LYS A 146 16.32 22.82 -50.20
C LYS A 146 17.50 22.10 -50.86
N LEU A 147 17.34 20.79 -51.09
CA LEU A 147 18.26 19.99 -51.90
C LEU A 147 18.22 20.48 -53.35
N SER A 148 19.40 20.65 -53.98
CA SER A 148 19.50 21.03 -55.39
C SER A 148 18.78 20.00 -56.28
N GLY A 149 18.02 20.45 -57.29
CA GLY A 149 17.22 19.57 -58.15
C GLY A 149 18.03 18.43 -58.82
N LYS A 150 19.35 18.59 -58.97
CA LYS A 150 20.25 17.52 -59.43
C LYS A 150 20.37 16.36 -58.43
N VAL A 151 20.35 16.65 -57.12
CA VAL A 151 20.40 15.66 -56.04
C VAL A 151 19.08 14.90 -55.95
N MET A 152 17.95 15.61 -56.10
CA MET A 152 16.63 14.95 -56.19
C MET A 152 16.55 14.01 -57.39
N LYS A 153 17.05 14.41 -58.57
CA LYS A 153 17.09 13.54 -59.75
C LYS A 153 17.94 12.28 -59.53
N LYS A 154 19.12 12.41 -58.91
CA LYS A 154 19.95 11.25 -58.55
C LYS A 154 19.29 10.33 -57.53
N ALA A 155 18.59 10.88 -56.54
CA ALA A 155 17.82 10.08 -55.58
C ALA A 155 16.68 9.33 -56.26
N HIS A 156 15.97 9.97 -57.20
CA HIS A 156 14.93 9.32 -58.01
C HIS A 156 15.51 8.22 -58.90
N GLU A 157 16.63 8.46 -59.57
CA GLU A 157 17.32 7.48 -60.41
C GLU A 157 17.85 6.28 -59.58
N ALA A 158 18.30 6.52 -58.34
CA ALA A 158 18.72 5.46 -57.42
C ALA A 158 17.54 4.59 -56.96
N VAL A 159 16.36 5.19 -56.74
CA VAL A 159 15.12 4.45 -56.43
C VAL A 159 14.63 3.67 -57.65
N GLU A 160 14.73 4.25 -58.85
CA GLU A 160 14.31 3.61 -60.09
C GLU A 160 15.22 2.42 -60.49
N LYS A 161 16.53 2.52 -60.21
CA LYS A 161 17.48 1.40 -60.39
C LYS A 161 17.49 0.39 -59.24
N TYR A 162 16.73 0.64 -58.18
CA TYR A 162 16.63 -0.28 -57.06
C TYR A 162 15.79 -1.50 -57.47
N THR A 163 16.47 -2.58 -57.80
CA THR A 163 15.82 -3.90 -57.94
C THR A 163 15.94 -4.57 -56.58
N PRO A 164 14.85 -4.82 -55.84
CA PRO A 164 14.94 -5.55 -54.58
C PRO A 164 15.44 -6.97 -54.85
N ASP A 165 16.47 -7.41 -54.14
CA ASP A 165 16.99 -8.77 -54.22
C ASP A 165 15.83 -9.77 -54.00
N PRO A 166 15.77 -10.89 -54.76
CA PRO A 166 14.77 -11.92 -54.52
C PRO A 166 15.04 -12.54 -53.14
N ASN A 167 14.21 -12.15 -52.18
CA ASN A 167 13.85 -12.82 -50.93
C ASN A 167 14.90 -13.82 -50.38
N PRO A 168 15.63 -13.52 -49.29
CA PRO A 168 16.41 -14.53 -48.60
C PRO A 168 15.46 -15.65 -48.14
N THR A 169 15.69 -16.85 -48.65
CA THR A 169 14.94 -18.06 -48.34
C THR A 169 14.84 -18.22 -46.82
N THR A 170 13.62 -18.22 -46.30
CA THR A 170 13.30 -18.66 -44.94
C THR A 170 13.73 -20.12 -44.77
N GLU A 171 14.91 -20.36 -44.20
CA GLU A 171 15.26 -21.66 -43.64
C GLU A 171 14.55 -21.85 -42.30
N ASN A 172 13.46 -22.60 -42.36
CA ASN A 172 12.81 -23.24 -41.23
C ASN A 172 13.78 -24.28 -40.63
N ASN A 173 14.38 -24.00 -39.47
CA ASN A 173 15.05 -25.04 -38.68
C ASN A 173 14.33 -25.19 -37.33
N GLY A 174 13.37 -26.12 -37.32
CA GLY A 174 12.81 -26.65 -36.09
C GLY A 174 13.85 -27.49 -35.37
N LYS A 175 14.25 -27.06 -34.17
CA LYS A 175 14.82 -27.95 -33.17
C LYS A 175 14.23 -27.64 -31.80
N SER A 176 13.21 -28.43 -31.46
CA SER A 176 12.80 -28.74 -30.09
C SER A 176 14.05 -29.06 -29.25
N LYS A 177 14.23 -28.34 -28.15
CA LYS A 177 15.09 -28.75 -27.04
C LYS A 177 14.29 -28.64 -25.75
N THR A 178 13.97 -29.83 -25.25
CA THR A 178 13.54 -30.16 -23.90
C THR A 178 14.53 -29.65 -22.85
N LEU A 179 13.96 -29.23 -21.72
CA LEU A 179 14.63 -28.89 -20.46
C LEU A 179 15.45 -30.09 -19.91
N PRO A 180 16.52 -29.79 -19.17
CA PRO A 180 16.65 -30.22 -17.78
C PRO A 180 16.40 -29.08 -16.80
#